data_AF-A0A241V5Y3-F1
#
_entry.id   AF-A0A241V5Y3-F1
#
_cell.length_a   1.000
_cell.length_b   1.000
_cell.length_c   1.000
_cell.angle_alpha   90.00
_cell.angle_beta   90.00
_cell.angle_gamma   90.00
#
_symmetry.space_group_name_H-M   'P 1'
#
loop_
_entity.id
_entity.type
_entity.pdbx_description
1 polymer ?
#
loop_
_entity_poly.entity_id
_entity_poly.type
_entity_poly.pdbx_seq_one_letter_code
_entity_poly.pdbx_strand_id
1 'polypeptide(L)' 'MFLQHNEYIININNINYIKSKIGKTQVTVVFEGELTNSDTGYHLSLKFESEEEKDKFLEQIKKIK' A
#
# COMPACT_ATOMS: atom_id res chain seq x y z
N MET A 1 -19.69 -17.63 -16.02
CA MET A 1 -18.93 -17.35 -14.78
C MET A 1 -18.02 -16.18 -15.09
N PHE A 2 -18.31 -15.00 -14.58
CA PHE A 2 -17.52 -13.80 -14.88
C PHE A 2 -16.41 -13.69 -13.82
N LEU A 3 -15.16 -13.83 -14.24
CA LEU A 3 -14.01 -13.42 -13.44
C LEU A 3 -14.03 -11.89 -13.38
N GLN A 4 -14.65 -11.35 -12.34
CA GLN A 4 -14.59 -9.93 -12.04
C GLN A 4 -13.15 -9.64 -11.61
N HIS A 5 -12.35 -9.07 -12.52
CA HIS A 5 -11.12 -8.39 -12.13
C HIS A 5 -11.53 -7.23 -11.24
N ASN A 6 -11.42 -7.39 -9.93
CA ASN A 6 -11.55 -6.28 -9.01
C ASN A 6 -10.32 -5.40 -9.19
N GLU A 7 -10.40 -4.45 -10.11
CA GLU A 7 -9.42 -3.36 -10.22
C GLU A 7 -9.58 -2.47 -8.97
N TYR A 8 -8.55 -2.44 -8.13
CA TYR A 8 -8.50 -1.56 -6.97
C TYR A 8 -7.73 -0.30 -7.34
N ILE A 9 -8.43 0.84 -7.35
CA ILE A 9 -7.79 2.14 -7.55
C ILE A 9 -7.28 2.63 -6.19
N ILE A 10 -5.96 2.69 -6.04
CA ILE A 10 -5.33 3.27 -4.85
C ILE A 10 -5.00 4.73 -5.13
N ASN A 11 -5.68 5.65 -4.44
CA ASN A 11 -5.34 7.07 -4.52
C ASN A 11 -4.08 7.34 -3.71
N ILE A 12 -2.94 7.37 -4.41
CA ILE A 12 -1.62 7.59 -3.83
C ILE A 12 -1.38 9.00 -3.28
N ASN A 13 -2.17 10.01 -3.71
CA ASN A 13 -2.06 11.37 -3.17
C ASN A 13 -2.53 11.44 -1.72
N ASN A 14 -3.40 10.51 -1.33
CA ASN A 14 -3.93 10.41 0.02
C ASN A 14 -3.09 9.47 0.90
N ILE A 15 -1.87 9.11 0.48
CA ILE A 15 -0.94 8.33 1.31
C ILE A 15 -0.20 9.28 2.25
N ASN A 16 -0.40 9.07 3.55
CA ASN A 16 0.34 9.75 4.61
C ASN A 16 1.80 9.28 4.60
N TYR A 17 2.01 7.99 4.86
CA TYR A 17 3.33 7.37 4.85
C TYR A 17 3.25 5.89 4.48
N ILE A 18 4.41 5.36 4.06
CA ILE A 18 4.57 3.95 3.70
C ILE A 18 5.63 3.36 4.62
N LYS A 19 5.31 2.22 5.23
CA LYS A 19 6.19 1.48 6.12
C LYS A 19 6.54 0.14 5.47
N SER A 20 7.83 -0.07 5.26
CA SER A 20 8.40 -1.34 4.81
C SER A 20 9.39 -1.84 5.87
N LYS A 21 9.50 -3.16 6.06
CA LYS A 21 10.53 -3.78 6.92
C LYS A 21 11.54 -4.51 6.05
N ILE A 22 12.83 -4.29 6.34
CA ILE A 22 13.94 -4.99 5.68
C ILE A 22 13.82 -6.49 5.98
N GLY A 23 13.98 -7.35 4.97
CA GLY A 23 13.84 -8.81 5.10
C GLY A 23 12.39 -9.30 5.21
N LYS A 24 11.39 -8.43 4.98
CA LYS A 24 9.99 -8.83 4.82
C LYS A 24 9.50 -8.41 3.44
N THR A 25 8.75 -9.29 2.79
CA THR A 25 8.05 -8.98 1.52
C THR A 25 6.73 -8.24 1.76
N GLN A 26 6.56 -7.55 2.88
CA GLN A 26 5.31 -6.86 3.23
C GLN A 26 5.54 -5.35 3.33
N VAL A 27 4.66 -4.58 2.70
CA VAL A 27 4.60 -3.12 2.78
C VAL A 27 3.26 -2.72 3.37
N THR A 28 3.27 -1.81 4.33
CA THR A 28 2.09 -1.19 4.90
C THR A 28 1.99 0.24 4.40
N VAL A 29 0.92 0.54 3.67
CA VAL A 29 0.59 1.89 3.20
C VAL A 29 -0.45 2.48 4.14
N VAL A 30 -0.20 3.68 4.67
CA VAL A 30 -1.13 4.38 5.58
C VAL A 30 -1.70 5.60 4.86
N PHE A 31 -3.02 5.69 4.79
CA PHE A 31 -3.72 6.78 4.11
C PHE A 31 -4.12 7.90 5.08
N GLU A 32 -4.18 9.13 4.59
CA GLU A 32 -4.80 10.27 5.26
C GLU A 32 -6.33 10.19 5.12
N GLY A 33 -7.05 10.34 6.23
CA GLY A 33 -8.52 10.25 6.26
C GLY A 33 -9.08 10.36 7.67
N GLU A 34 -10.31 10.87 7.80
CA GLU A 34 -10.96 11.16 9.08
C GLU A 34 -10.99 9.94 10.02
N LEU A 35 -10.43 10.15 11.22
CA LEU A 35 -10.45 9.24 12.36
C LEU A 35 -11.90 9.02 12.81
N THR A 36 -12.54 7.97 12.29
CA THR A 36 -13.79 7.46 12.89
C THR A 36 -13.44 6.60 14.11
N ASN A 37 -13.06 7.23 15.22
CA ASN A 37 -13.10 6.70 16.60
C ASN A 37 -12.66 5.24 16.80
N SER A 38 -11.67 4.78 16.05
CA SER A 38 -10.99 3.50 16.24
C SER A 38 -9.55 3.73 15.83
N ASP A 39 -8.65 3.40 16.76
CA ASP A 39 -7.22 3.73 16.82
C ASP A 39 -6.35 3.19 15.65
N THR A 40 -6.99 2.79 14.56
CA THR A 40 -6.40 2.21 13.36
C THR A 40 -6.85 3.01 12.14
N GLY A 41 -6.05 4.00 11.74
CA GLY A 41 -6.22 4.65 10.44
C GLY A 41 -6.26 3.63 9.29
N TYR A 42 -6.82 4.03 8.14
CA TYR A 42 -6.86 3.19 6.95
C TYR A 42 -5.43 2.80 6.54
N HIS A 43 -5.11 1.51 6.69
CA HIS A 43 -3.83 0.97 6.29
C HIS A 43 -4.02 -0.25 5.40
N LEU A 44 -3.32 -0.27 4.27
CA LEU A 44 -3.29 -1.38 3.34
C LEU A 44 -1.98 -2.14 3.52
N SER A 45 -2.06 -3.42 3.85
CA SER A 45 -0.90 -4.32 3.85
C SER A 45 -0.79 -5.05 2.52
N LEU A 46 0.21 -4.70 1.73
CA LEU A 46 0.57 -5.37 0.49
C LEU A 46 1.65 -6.41 0.80
N LYS A 47 1.39 -7.67 0.42
CA LYS A 47 2.37 -8.75 0.52
C LYS A 47 2.82 -9.09 -0.90
N PHE A 48 4.13 -9.07 -1.10
CA PHE A 48 4.81 -9.38 -2.35
C PHE A 48 5.36 -10.80 -2.29
N GLU A 49 5.51 -11.42 -3.45
CA GLU A 49 6.10 -12.76 -3.57
C GLU A 49 7.62 -12.70 -3.43
N SER A 50 8.24 -11.61 -3.90
CA SER A 50 9.69 -11.38 -3.85
C SER A 50 10.07 -10.01 -3.31
N GLU A 51 11.27 -9.89 -2.73
CA GLU A 51 11.81 -8.59 -2.31
C GLU A 51 12.06 -7.65 -3.50
N GLU A 52 12.42 -8.19 -4.67
CA GLU A 52 12.62 -7.38 -5.88
C GLU A 52 11.32 -6.68 -6.33
N GLU A 53 10.18 -7.36 -6.27
CA GLU A 53 8.89 -6.75 -6.61
C GLU A 53 8.47 -5.69 -5.61
N LYS A 54 8.70 -5.95 -4.32
CA LYS A 54 8.52 -4.97 -3.24
C LYS A 54 9.36 -3.72 -3.50
N ASP A 55 10.64 -3.88 -3.85
CA ASP A 55 11.53 -2.75 -4.13
C ASP A 55 11.09 -1.98 -5.39
N LYS A 56 10.75 -2.66 -6.49
CA LYS A 56 10.18 -2.03 -7.68
C LYS A 56 8.91 -1.23 -7.35
N PHE A 57 8.02 -1.79 -6.54
CA PHE A 57 6.81 -1.08 -6.09
C PHE A 57 7.16 0.19 -5.30
N LEU A 58 8.07 0.09 -4.33
CA LEU A 58 8.51 1.25 -3.53
C LEU A 58 9.17 2.33 -4.40
N GLU A 59 9.97 1.95 -5.39
CA GLU A 59 10.56 2.88 -6.35
C GLU A 59 9.52 3.57 -7.24
N GLN A 60 8.52 2.84 -7.72
CA GLN A 60 7.42 3.41 -8.51
C GLN A 60 6.63 4.43 -7.68
N ILE A 61 6.28 4.11 -6.43
CA ILE A 61 5.56 5.03 -5.56
C ILE A 61 6.39 6.29 -5.25
N LYS A 62 7.70 6.15 -5.02
CA LYS A 62 8.61 7.30 -4.84
C LYS A 62 8.72 8.22 -6.07
N LYS A 63 8.45 7.72 -7.28
CA LYS A 63 8.51 8.54 -8.50
C LYS A 63 7.25 9.36 -8.74
N ILE A 64 6.12 8.95 -8.16
CA ILE A 64 4.83 9.59 -8.40
C ILE A 64 4.56 10.73 -7.39
N LYS A 65 5.22 10.73 -6.23
CA LYS A 65 5.16 11.79 -5.21
C LYS A 65 6.49 12.52 -5.13
#